data_AF-A0A8T6HV21-F1
#
_entry.id   AF-A0A8T6HV21-F1
#
_cell.length_a   1.000
_cell.length_b   1.000
_cell.length_c   1.000
_cell.angle_alpha   90.00
_cell.angle_beta   90.00
_cell.angle_gamma   90.00
#
_symmetry.space_group_name_H-M   'P 1'
#
loop_
_entity.id
_entity.type
_entity.pdbx_description
1 polymer ?
#
loop_
_entity_poly.entity_id
_entity_poly.type
_entity_poly.pdbx_seq_one_letter_code
_entity_poly.pdbx_strand_id
1 'polypeptide(L)'
;MAARTDVAQAKNDAEPKTAWLTGCRPVRVTRDQIVNYEGRYEYWDAETEIAWEVREPSSRHEEPCIRIVELVADIAKMRGRPIAMFGHAALQEWDAHGGWLRSAQPDASIYLDRPGYVPQYFVLLSPTPQPDFAPPDVVVEVDLTTDIRDRKLGLYASYRIPELWIEVPEAAMPSKRKRPGLTILAFEDGGYRQCAESVAFPGWSANEIHAALNEPNRSQMTVDVLRRVGKAMGQLAGSGPDNDPFLATDRRITRHAALREGREEGHREGREEGRREGRLEERLSVVERLLAMRNISVTSRLEDEADRIAATPHEAMLQAAVDCSDVDDFIRRLGAVP
;
A
#
# COMPACT_ATOMS: atom_id res chain seq x y z
N MET A 1 -31.44 35.65 -21.65
CA MET A 1 -30.17 35.76 -22.38
C MET A 1 -29.49 37.05 -21.96
N ALA A 2 -28.56 36.98 -21.01
CA ALA A 2 -27.73 38.11 -20.61
C ALA A 2 -26.29 37.57 -20.50
N ALA A 3 -25.42 38.13 -21.33
CA ALA A 3 -24.02 37.78 -21.45
C ALA A 3 -23.28 38.12 -20.15
N ARG A 4 -22.47 37.17 -19.65
CA ARG A 4 -21.52 37.40 -18.55
C ARG A 4 -20.28 38.07 -19.12
N THR A 5 -20.09 39.31 -18.69
CA THR A 5 -19.04 40.24 -19.08
C THR A 5 -17.72 39.92 -18.37
N ASP A 6 -16.69 39.80 -19.21
CA ASP A 6 -15.30 40.24 -19.08
C ASP A 6 -14.46 39.92 -17.83
N VAL A 7 -13.52 39.01 -18.11
CA VAL A 7 -12.10 38.98 -17.74
C VAL A 7 -11.57 40.38 -17.39
N ALA A 8 -11.30 40.58 -16.09
CA ALA A 8 -10.52 41.71 -15.62
C ALA A 8 -9.03 41.44 -15.87
N GLN A 9 -8.42 42.25 -16.75
CA GLN A 9 -6.98 42.29 -16.95
C GLN A 9 -6.43 43.68 -16.63
N ALA A 10 -5.37 43.65 -15.83
CA ALA A 10 -4.28 44.61 -15.68
C ALA A 10 -4.59 46.04 -15.20
N LYS A 11 -4.10 46.34 -13.98
CA LYS A 11 -3.26 47.52 -13.71
C LYS A 11 -2.65 47.42 -12.31
N ASN A 12 -1.35 47.18 -12.24
CA ASN A 12 -0.45 47.78 -11.26
C ASN A 12 0.99 47.40 -11.59
N ASP A 13 1.67 48.32 -12.30
CA ASP A 13 3.14 48.39 -12.38
C ASP A 13 3.68 48.93 -11.04
N ALA A 14 3.49 48.16 -9.97
CA ALA A 14 4.29 48.33 -8.78
C ALA A 14 5.68 47.73 -9.07
N GLU A 15 6.76 48.32 -8.54
CA GLU A 15 8.07 47.67 -8.43
C GLU A 15 7.84 46.17 -8.18
N PRO A 16 8.48 45.26 -8.95
CA PRO A 16 8.25 43.84 -8.79
C PRO A 16 8.54 43.53 -7.33
N LYS A 17 7.48 43.41 -6.51
CA LYS A 17 7.58 42.99 -5.12
C LYS A 17 8.39 41.73 -5.24
N THR A 18 9.65 41.78 -4.83
CA THR A 18 10.56 40.67 -4.94
C THR A 18 9.91 39.57 -4.13
N ALA A 19 9.14 38.71 -4.81
CA ALA A 19 8.18 37.84 -4.14
C ALA A 19 9.00 36.95 -3.21
N TRP A 20 8.83 37.17 -1.91
CA TRP A 20 9.63 36.58 -0.87
C TRP A 20 9.21 35.12 -0.76
N LEU A 21 10.07 34.18 -1.14
CA LEU A 21 9.90 32.79 -0.72
C LEU A 21 10.13 32.77 0.80
N THR A 22 9.02 32.75 1.55
CA THR A 22 9.05 32.70 3.02
C THR A 22 9.89 31.50 3.45
N GLY A 23 10.71 31.60 4.50
CA GLY A 23 11.62 30.51 4.88
C GLY A 23 12.90 30.39 4.04
N CYS A 24 13.03 31.13 2.94
CA CYS A 24 14.25 31.19 2.14
C CYS A 24 14.97 32.55 2.28
N ARG A 25 16.25 32.61 1.89
CA ARG A 25 16.95 33.86 1.63
C ARG A 25 17.46 33.90 0.19
N PRO A 26 17.35 35.03 -0.51
CA PRO A 26 17.97 35.17 -1.81
C PRO A 26 19.50 35.25 -1.62
N VAL A 27 20.22 34.44 -2.37
CA VAL A 27 21.68 34.48 -2.48
C VAL A 27 22.05 34.55 -3.96
N ARG A 28 23.04 35.39 -4.28
CA ARG A 28 23.51 35.48 -5.65
C ARG A 28 24.40 34.28 -5.95
N VAL A 29 24.03 33.49 -6.97
CA VAL A 29 24.76 32.33 -7.45
C VAL A 29 24.78 32.39 -8.97
N THR A 30 25.96 32.61 -9.54
CA THR A 30 26.11 32.72 -11.00
C THR A 30 25.88 31.37 -11.69
N ARG A 31 25.72 31.40 -13.02
CA ARG A 31 25.56 30.16 -13.83
C ARG A 31 26.71 29.15 -13.63
N ASP A 32 27.94 29.64 -13.52
CA ASP A 32 29.10 28.77 -13.31
C ASP A 32 29.15 28.20 -11.88
N GLN A 33 28.63 28.95 -10.92
CA GLN A 33 28.63 28.55 -9.51
C GLN A 33 27.55 27.52 -9.20
N ILE A 34 26.36 27.63 -9.81
CA ILE A 34 25.22 26.77 -9.47
C ILE A 34 25.47 25.29 -9.77
N VAL A 35 26.34 24.99 -10.74
CA VAL A 35 26.76 23.61 -11.09
C VAL A 35 27.44 22.90 -9.92
N ASN A 36 28.18 23.63 -9.10
CA ASN A 36 28.93 23.11 -7.96
C ASN A 36 28.41 23.66 -6.63
N TYR A 37 27.18 24.18 -6.62
CA TYR A 37 26.62 24.77 -5.42
C TYR A 37 26.13 23.68 -4.48
N GLU A 38 26.82 23.52 -3.35
CA GLU A 38 26.53 22.51 -2.33
C GLU A 38 25.37 22.90 -1.39
N GLY A 39 24.91 24.16 -1.45
CA GLY A 39 23.81 24.62 -0.62
C GLY A 39 22.45 24.08 -1.09
N ARG A 40 21.52 23.90 -0.14
CA ARG A 40 20.12 23.54 -0.46
C ARG A 40 19.36 24.79 -0.88
N TYR A 41 18.79 24.77 -2.07
CA TYR A 41 17.99 25.87 -2.62
C TYR A 41 16.67 25.37 -3.16
N GLU A 42 15.61 26.16 -3.00
CA GLU A 42 14.29 25.81 -3.51
C GLU A 42 14.15 26.11 -5.00
N TYR A 43 14.75 27.22 -5.43
CA TYR A 43 14.63 27.76 -6.78
C TYR A 43 15.89 28.53 -7.16
N TRP A 44 16.31 28.41 -8.41
CA TRP A 44 17.35 29.24 -9.02
C TRP A 44 16.94 29.68 -10.43
N ASP A 45 17.34 30.89 -10.79
CA ASP A 45 16.97 31.55 -12.05
C ASP A 45 18.20 32.18 -12.71
N ALA A 46 18.46 31.80 -13.95
CA ALA A 46 19.65 32.20 -14.70
C ALA A 46 19.62 33.63 -15.25
N GLU A 47 18.47 34.30 -15.25
CA GLU A 47 18.34 35.71 -15.64
C GLU A 47 18.73 36.61 -14.47
N THR A 48 18.28 36.25 -13.26
CA THR A 48 18.58 37.02 -12.05
C THR A 48 19.86 36.57 -11.34
N GLU A 49 20.34 35.36 -11.60
CA GLU A 49 21.42 34.69 -10.87
C GLU A 49 21.14 34.63 -9.35
N ILE A 50 19.87 34.49 -8.97
CA ILE A 50 19.44 34.38 -7.58
C ILE A 50 19.00 32.95 -7.31
N ALA A 51 19.65 32.30 -6.35
CA ALA A 51 19.15 31.10 -5.70
C ALA A 51 18.39 31.49 -4.42
N TRP A 52 17.30 30.80 -4.14
CA TRP A 52 16.54 30.93 -2.90
C TRP A 52 16.93 29.82 -1.94
N GLU A 53 17.94 30.10 -1.13
CA GLU A 53 18.53 29.15 -0.18
C GLU A 53 17.62 28.95 1.04
N VAL A 54 17.43 27.70 1.46
CA VAL A 54 16.56 27.33 2.60
C VAL A 54 17.21 27.79 3.91
N ARG A 55 16.48 28.52 4.75
CA ARG A 55 16.95 28.92 6.09
C ARG A 55 16.69 27.78 7.08
N GLU A 56 17.65 26.86 7.18
CA GLU A 56 17.67 25.69 8.09
C GLU A 56 16.43 24.76 7.99
N PRO A 57 16.58 23.56 7.39
CA PRO A 57 15.49 22.60 7.36
C PRO A 57 15.15 22.13 8.77
N SER A 58 13.90 22.31 9.18
CA SER A 58 13.42 21.76 10.45
C SER A 58 13.16 20.25 10.31
N SER A 59 13.38 19.45 11.35
CA SER A 59 13.06 18.01 11.31
C SER A 59 11.59 17.73 10.96
N ARG A 60 10.68 18.66 11.28
CA ARG A 60 9.26 18.59 10.94
C ARG A 60 8.96 18.71 9.44
N HIS A 61 9.89 19.29 8.69
CA HIS A 61 9.82 19.37 7.24
C HIS A 61 10.23 18.04 6.59
N GLU A 62 11.22 17.37 7.17
CA GLU A 62 11.78 16.11 6.65
C GLU A 62 10.92 14.89 7.01
N GLU A 63 10.18 14.93 8.11
CA GLU A 63 9.37 13.80 8.59
C GLU A 63 8.32 13.32 7.56
N PRO A 64 7.49 14.19 6.93
CA PRO A 64 6.60 13.78 5.85
C PRO A 64 7.35 13.16 4.66
N CYS A 65 8.53 13.69 4.31
CA CYS A 65 9.34 13.17 3.21
C CYS A 65 9.84 11.76 3.47
N ILE A 66 10.29 11.47 4.70
CA ILE A 66 10.70 10.11 5.10
C ILE A 66 9.50 9.17 5.04
N ARG A 67 8.35 9.60 5.59
CA ARG A 67 7.15 8.77 5.64
C ARG A 67 6.62 8.45 4.24
N ILE A 68 6.62 9.41 3.31
CA ILE A 68 6.15 9.12 1.94
C ILE A 68 7.02 8.07 1.24
N VAL A 69 8.34 8.00 1.53
CA VAL A 69 9.21 6.91 1.02
C VAL A 69 8.63 5.55 1.41
N GLU A 70 8.30 5.39 2.68
CA GLU A 70 7.84 4.11 3.23
C GLU A 70 6.45 3.74 2.70
N LEU A 71 5.53 4.71 2.64
CA LEU A 71 4.18 4.50 2.12
C LEU A 71 4.21 4.08 0.64
N VAL A 72 5.00 4.78 -0.18
CA VAL A 72 5.17 4.46 -1.61
C VAL A 72 5.85 3.11 -1.80
N ALA A 73 6.85 2.75 -0.98
CA ALA A 73 7.49 1.45 -1.03
C ALA A 73 6.50 0.30 -0.77
N ASP A 74 5.56 0.47 0.16
CA ASP A 74 4.54 -0.55 0.42
C ASP A 74 3.47 -0.63 -0.68
N ILE A 75 3.11 0.51 -1.28
CA ILE A 75 2.28 0.52 -2.50
C ILE A 75 2.99 -0.23 -3.63
N ALA A 76 4.30 -0.01 -3.82
CA ALA A 76 5.09 -0.67 -4.86
C ALA A 76 5.10 -2.20 -4.70
N LYS A 77 5.27 -2.69 -3.46
CA LYS A 77 5.17 -4.13 -3.13
C LYS A 77 3.80 -4.70 -3.53
N MET A 78 2.72 -3.99 -3.23
CA MET A 78 1.36 -4.41 -3.56
C MET A 78 1.04 -4.28 -5.05
N ARG A 79 1.63 -3.30 -5.74
CA ARG A 79 1.56 -3.12 -7.19
C ARG A 79 2.33 -4.21 -7.93
N GLY A 80 3.40 -4.75 -7.35
CA GLY A 80 4.27 -5.73 -8.00
C GLY A 80 5.30 -5.16 -8.96
N ARG A 81 5.47 -3.83 -8.96
CA ARG A 81 6.45 -3.12 -9.78
C ARG A 81 7.08 -2.01 -8.95
N PRO A 82 8.40 -1.78 -9.08
CA PRO A 82 9.08 -0.75 -8.31
C PRO A 82 8.52 0.63 -8.66
N ILE A 83 8.36 1.47 -7.64
CA ILE A 83 8.14 2.91 -7.79
C ILE A 83 9.45 3.56 -7.35
N ALA A 84 10.02 4.41 -8.19
CA ALA A 84 11.25 5.13 -7.84
C ALA A 84 10.89 6.47 -7.21
N MET A 85 11.63 6.83 -6.18
CA MET A 85 11.48 8.13 -5.53
C MET A 85 12.84 8.75 -5.29
N PHE A 86 12.93 10.06 -5.51
CA PHE A 86 14.16 10.83 -5.37
C PHE A 86 13.87 12.07 -4.52
N GLY A 87 14.60 12.19 -3.40
CA GLY A 87 14.58 13.39 -2.57
C GLY A 87 15.60 14.42 -3.05
N HIS A 88 15.26 15.71 -2.96
CA HIS A 88 16.13 16.86 -3.24
C HIS A 88 16.74 16.92 -4.65
N ALA A 89 16.25 16.10 -5.57
CA ALA A 89 16.85 16.03 -6.89
C ALA A 89 16.37 17.20 -7.74
N ALA A 90 17.31 18.03 -8.20
CA ALA A 90 16.98 19.24 -8.93
C ALA A 90 16.32 18.94 -10.28
N LEU A 91 15.18 19.57 -10.51
CA LEU A 91 14.47 19.62 -11.78
C LEU A 91 14.93 20.86 -12.57
N GLN A 92 15.59 20.63 -13.69
CA GLN A 92 16.28 21.68 -14.45
C GLN A 92 15.62 21.96 -15.80
N GLU A 93 15.50 23.25 -16.12
CA GLU A 93 15.11 23.77 -17.43
C GLU A 93 16.35 24.28 -18.18
N TRP A 94 16.50 23.84 -19.42
CA TRP A 94 17.62 24.15 -20.30
C TRP A 94 17.12 24.77 -21.60
N ASP A 95 17.87 25.71 -22.15
CA ASP A 95 17.57 26.31 -23.45
C ASP A 95 17.95 25.38 -24.62
N ALA A 96 17.67 25.83 -25.85
CA ALA A 96 17.97 25.09 -27.08
C ALA A 96 19.49 24.88 -27.33
N HIS A 97 20.33 25.63 -26.64
CA HIS A 97 21.79 25.61 -26.76
C HIS A 97 22.45 24.84 -25.62
N GLY A 98 21.67 24.24 -24.71
CA GLY A 98 22.20 23.56 -23.53
C GLY A 98 22.68 24.54 -22.46
N GLY A 99 22.16 25.76 -22.43
CA GLY A 99 22.31 26.69 -21.31
C GLY A 99 21.27 26.42 -20.22
N TRP A 100 21.71 26.40 -18.96
CA TRP A 100 20.81 26.26 -17.81
C TRP A 100 19.99 27.54 -17.60
N LEU A 101 18.66 27.43 -17.64
CA LEU A 101 17.73 28.55 -17.47
C LEU A 101 17.18 28.64 -16.05
N ARG A 102 16.66 27.54 -15.50
CA ARG A 102 16.03 27.51 -14.18
C ARG A 102 16.22 26.16 -13.51
N SER A 103 16.10 26.16 -12.19
CA SER A 103 16.17 24.95 -11.38
C SER A 103 15.20 25.04 -10.21
N ALA A 104 14.57 23.93 -9.86
CA ALA A 104 13.87 23.78 -8.60
C ALA A 104 14.21 22.44 -7.94
N GLN A 105 14.33 22.45 -6.61
CA GLN A 105 14.50 21.22 -5.84
C GLN A 105 13.17 20.88 -5.17
N PRO A 106 12.39 19.93 -5.69
CA PRO A 106 11.26 19.40 -4.95
C PRO A 106 11.75 18.60 -3.74
N ASP A 107 10.89 18.48 -2.73
CA ASP A 107 11.20 17.65 -1.57
C ASP A 107 11.22 16.17 -1.92
N ALA A 108 10.26 15.73 -2.74
CA ALA A 108 10.33 14.41 -3.38
C ALA A 108 9.78 14.44 -4.81
N SER A 109 10.35 13.57 -5.65
CA SER A 109 9.89 13.28 -7.00
C SER A 109 9.61 11.79 -7.12
N ILE A 110 8.42 11.41 -7.58
CA ILE A 110 7.95 10.03 -7.70
C ILE A 110 7.82 9.67 -9.17
N TYR A 111 8.39 8.52 -9.55
CA TYR A 111 8.28 7.91 -10.87
C TYR A 111 7.64 6.53 -10.73
N LEU A 112 6.43 6.39 -11.25
CA LEU A 112 5.69 5.13 -11.25
C LEU A 112 6.36 4.12 -12.17
N ASP A 113 6.76 4.53 -13.37
CA ASP A 113 7.43 3.68 -14.33
C ASP A 113 8.80 4.29 -14.67
N ARG A 114 9.76 4.07 -13.77
CA ARG A 114 11.11 4.63 -13.89
C ARG A 114 11.72 4.29 -15.26
N PRO A 115 12.23 5.28 -16.02
CA PRO A 115 13.07 4.99 -17.17
C PRO A 115 14.34 4.24 -16.73
N GLY A 116 14.84 3.33 -17.56
CA GLY A 116 15.96 2.44 -17.21
C GLY A 116 17.24 3.17 -16.77
N TYR A 117 17.38 4.45 -17.12
CA TYR A 117 18.43 5.34 -16.65
C TYR A 117 17.80 6.59 -16.04
N VAL A 118 18.31 7.00 -14.87
CA VAL A 118 17.99 8.29 -14.27
C VAL A 118 19.30 9.00 -14.00
N PRO A 119 19.55 10.20 -14.55
CA PRO A 119 20.81 10.89 -14.39
C PRO A 119 20.98 11.39 -12.95
N GLN A 120 22.20 11.75 -12.58
CA GLN A 120 22.50 12.36 -11.28
C GLN A 120 21.78 13.71 -11.07
N TYR A 121 21.39 14.38 -12.15
CA TYR A 121 20.62 15.63 -12.17
C TYR A 121 19.41 15.44 -13.11
N PHE A 122 18.19 15.79 -12.67
CA PHE A 122 17.01 15.60 -13.49
C PHE A 122 16.84 16.78 -14.46
N VAL A 123 17.29 16.56 -15.68
CA VAL A 123 17.10 17.48 -16.81
C VAL A 123 15.69 17.23 -17.36
N LEU A 124 14.75 18.14 -17.11
CA LEU A 124 13.35 17.92 -17.50
C LEU A 124 12.96 18.59 -18.81
N LEU A 125 13.63 19.66 -19.22
CA LEU A 125 13.22 20.39 -20.42
C LEU A 125 14.42 20.93 -21.17
N SER A 126 14.69 20.33 -22.32
CA SER A 126 15.19 21.07 -23.47
C SER A 126 13.98 21.33 -24.38
N PRO A 127 13.91 22.44 -25.14
CA PRO A 127 12.90 22.64 -26.19
C PRO A 127 12.88 21.50 -27.21
N THR A 128 13.93 20.68 -27.25
CA THR A 128 13.92 19.37 -27.88
C THR A 128 13.72 18.31 -26.78
N PRO A 129 12.50 17.78 -26.56
CA PRO A 129 12.31 16.75 -25.55
C PRO A 129 13.26 15.60 -25.85
N GLN A 130 14.18 15.34 -24.94
CA GLN A 130 15.00 14.15 -25.04
C GLN A 130 14.05 12.98 -24.77
N PRO A 131 13.88 12.04 -25.72
CA PRO A 131 12.86 11.00 -25.65
C PRO A 131 12.99 10.10 -24.42
N ASP A 132 14.15 10.13 -23.76
CA ASP A 132 14.48 9.30 -22.61
C ASP A 132 14.20 9.95 -21.25
N PHE A 133 13.77 11.22 -21.21
CA PHE A 133 13.54 11.95 -19.95
C PHE A 133 12.08 12.39 -19.81
N ALA A 134 11.29 11.56 -19.14
CA ALA A 134 9.95 11.92 -18.69
C ALA A 134 10.02 12.73 -17.38
N PRO A 135 9.10 13.69 -17.17
CA PRO A 135 8.92 14.31 -15.86
C PRO A 135 8.53 13.27 -14.80
N PRO A 136 8.77 13.55 -13.51
CA PRO A 136 8.17 12.75 -12.44
C PRO A 136 6.65 12.76 -12.58
N ASP A 137 6.02 11.61 -12.28
CA ASP A 137 4.56 11.47 -12.29
C ASP A 137 3.93 12.31 -11.17
N VAL A 138 4.63 12.40 -10.02
CA VAL A 138 4.22 13.23 -8.88
C VAL A 138 5.42 13.98 -8.31
N VAL A 139 5.24 15.28 -8.07
CA VAL A 139 6.13 16.07 -7.20
C VAL A 139 5.45 16.26 -5.85
N VAL A 140 6.22 16.15 -4.77
CA VAL A 140 5.76 16.40 -3.40
C VAL A 140 6.53 17.57 -2.82
N GLU A 141 5.81 18.45 -2.14
CA GLU A 141 6.31 19.65 -1.47
C GLU A 141 5.72 19.76 -0.08
N VAL A 142 6.56 20.07 0.91
CA VAL A 142 6.15 20.26 2.31
C VAL A 142 6.08 21.74 2.62
N ASP A 143 4.86 22.28 2.64
CA ASP A 143 4.55 23.68 2.80
C ASP A 143 4.56 24.14 4.28
N LEU A 144 5.66 23.86 4.98
CA LEU A 144 5.83 24.21 6.40
C LEU A 144 6.26 25.69 6.58
N THR A 145 7.30 26.11 5.87
CA THR A 145 7.91 27.45 6.00
C THR A 145 7.82 28.27 4.71
N THR A 146 7.71 27.62 3.55
CA THR A 146 7.77 28.24 2.23
C THR A 146 6.46 28.03 1.47
N ASP A 147 5.70 29.10 1.19
CA ASP A 147 4.53 28.98 0.32
C ASP A 147 4.96 28.74 -1.13
N ILE A 148 4.93 27.48 -1.55
CA ILE A 148 5.35 27.07 -2.88
C ILE A 148 4.49 27.69 -4.00
N ARG A 149 3.27 28.15 -3.68
CA ARG A 149 2.28 28.63 -4.64
C ARG A 149 2.72 29.93 -5.32
N ASP A 150 3.61 30.69 -4.69
CA ASP A 150 4.03 32.01 -5.17
C ASP A 150 5.03 31.95 -6.34
N ARG A 151 5.78 30.84 -6.53
CA ARG A 151 6.78 30.74 -7.63
C ARG A 151 6.94 29.35 -8.23
N LYS A 152 7.01 28.30 -7.39
CA LYS A 152 7.27 26.93 -7.86
C LYS A 152 6.12 26.37 -8.70
N LEU A 153 4.88 26.76 -8.41
CA LEU A 153 3.71 26.26 -9.14
C LEU A 153 3.75 26.57 -10.65
N GLY A 154 4.13 27.79 -11.03
CA GLY A 154 4.26 28.17 -12.44
C GLY A 154 5.40 27.43 -13.15
N LEU A 155 6.46 27.11 -12.41
CA LEU A 155 7.58 26.32 -12.91
C LEU A 155 7.18 24.85 -13.11
N TYR A 156 6.52 24.21 -12.15
CA TYR A 156 6.02 22.85 -12.33
C TYR A 156 5.00 22.75 -13.47
N ALA A 157 4.21 23.80 -13.69
CA ALA A 157 3.31 23.90 -14.82
C ALA A 157 4.07 24.02 -16.16
N SER A 158 5.15 24.80 -16.22
CA SER A 158 5.99 24.86 -17.42
C SER A 158 6.69 23.53 -17.69
N TYR A 159 7.01 22.79 -16.63
CA TYR A 159 7.59 21.45 -16.67
C TYR A 159 6.56 20.37 -17.03
N ARG A 160 5.28 20.71 -17.04
CA ARG A 160 4.14 19.81 -17.28
C ARG A 160 4.18 18.60 -16.33
N ILE A 161 4.56 18.82 -15.07
CA ILE A 161 4.49 17.75 -14.06
C ILE A 161 3.02 17.34 -13.91
N PRO A 162 2.66 16.06 -14.16
CA PRO A 162 1.26 15.62 -14.19
C PRO A 162 0.52 15.87 -12.89
N GLU A 163 1.19 15.71 -11.75
CA GLU A 163 0.57 15.86 -10.44
C GLU A 163 1.52 16.48 -9.40
N LEU A 164 0.99 17.37 -8.56
CA LEU A 164 1.71 18.02 -7.46
C LEU A 164 0.96 17.80 -6.15
N TRP A 165 1.67 17.33 -5.12
CA TRP A 165 1.17 17.20 -3.75
C TRP A 165 1.79 18.27 -2.87
N ILE A 166 0.93 19.00 -2.17
CA ILE A 166 1.33 20.07 -1.25
C ILE A 166 0.86 19.68 0.15
N GLU A 167 1.78 19.25 0.99
CA GLU A 167 1.51 18.84 2.36
C GLU A 167 1.72 20.03 3.31
N VAL A 168 0.71 20.37 4.10
CA VAL A 168 0.84 21.26 5.27
C VAL A 168 0.74 20.40 6.52
N PRO A 169 1.88 20.09 7.19
CA PRO A 169 1.89 19.17 8.33
C PRO A 169 1.03 19.62 9.51
N GLU A 170 0.58 18.67 10.34
CA GLU A 170 -0.18 18.97 11.57
C GLU A 170 0.65 19.64 12.67
N ALA A 171 1.99 19.57 12.55
CA ALA A 171 2.90 20.07 13.57
C ALA A 171 2.63 21.55 13.93
N ALA A 172 2.87 21.94 15.19
CA ALA A 172 2.63 23.30 15.67
C ALA A 172 3.34 24.35 14.80
N MET A 173 2.58 24.94 13.87
CA MET A 173 3.07 25.85 12.85
C MET A 173 3.43 27.21 13.48
N PRO A 174 4.62 27.77 13.20
CA PRO A 174 4.94 29.13 13.62
C PRO A 174 4.00 30.17 12.97
N SER A 175 3.50 29.85 11.78
CA SER A 175 2.57 30.67 11.00
C SER A 175 1.13 30.21 11.23
N LYS A 176 0.33 31.00 11.95
CA LYS A 176 -1.11 30.76 12.19
C LYS A 176 -1.98 30.78 10.92
N ARG A 177 -1.40 30.97 9.72
CA ARG A 177 -2.16 31.28 8.50
C ARG A 177 -2.56 30.07 7.67
N LYS A 178 -1.86 28.92 7.77
CA LYS A 178 -2.19 27.75 6.95
C LYS A 178 -2.89 26.70 7.81
N ARG A 179 -3.88 26.03 7.20
CA ARG A 179 -4.59 24.91 7.83
C ARG A 179 -3.84 23.63 7.46
N PRO A 180 -3.57 22.74 8.43
CA PRO A 180 -3.05 21.41 8.12
C PRO A 180 -3.92 20.69 7.09
N GLY A 181 -3.28 19.92 6.23
CA GLY A 181 -3.93 19.18 5.17
C GLY A 181 -3.04 19.02 3.95
N LEU A 182 -3.42 18.09 3.09
CA LEU A 182 -2.77 17.88 1.80
C LEU A 182 -3.65 18.42 0.68
N THR A 183 -3.02 19.08 -0.30
CA THR A 183 -3.66 19.50 -1.55
C THR A 183 -3.05 18.71 -2.72
N ILE A 184 -3.90 18.07 -3.53
CA ILE A 184 -3.51 17.44 -4.78
C ILE A 184 -3.86 18.37 -5.92
N LEU A 185 -2.90 18.67 -6.79
CA LEU A 185 -3.09 19.45 -8.01
C LEU A 185 -2.74 18.59 -9.23
N ALA A 186 -3.70 18.35 -10.12
CA ALA A 186 -3.48 17.67 -11.39
C ALA A 186 -3.27 18.70 -12.51
N PHE A 187 -2.31 18.46 -13.41
CA PHE A 187 -2.05 19.31 -14.56
C PHE A 187 -2.99 18.96 -15.72
N GLU A 188 -3.92 19.87 -16.02
CA GLU A 188 -4.95 19.71 -17.05
C GLU A 188 -5.10 21.03 -17.83
N ASP A 189 -5.28 20.95 -19.14
CA ASP A 189 -5.53 22.11 -20.02
C ASP A 189 -4.52 23.27 -19.86
N GLY A 190 -3.25 22.94 -19.59
CA GLY A 190 -2.16 23.90 -19.45
C GLY A 190 -2.04 24.57 -18.07
N GLY A 191 -2.79 24.11 -17.07
CA GLY A 191 -2.72 24.62 -15.71
C GLY A 191 -2.98 23.54 -14.66
N TYR A 192 -2.84 23.92 -13.38
CA TYR A 192 -3.14 23.03 -12.27
C TYR A 192 -4.58 23.20 -11.78
N ARG A 193 -5.27 22.08 -11.61
CA ARG A 193 -6.59 21.99 -10.99
C ARG A 193 -6.52 21.16 -9.71
N GLN A 194 -7.17 21.63 -8.65
CA GLN A 194 -7.25 20.87 -7.41
C GLN A 194 -8.15 19.64 -7.57
N CYS A 195 -7.67 18.50 -7.08
CA CYS A 195 -8.35 17.21 -7.09
C CYS A 195 -8.55 16.68 -5.67
N ALA A 196 -9.60 15.88 -5.47
CA ALA A 196 -9.84 15.22 -4.19
C ALA A 196 -9.00 13.94 -4.02
N GLU A 197 -8.64 13.31 -5.13
CA GLU A 197 -7.90 12.05 -5.20
C GLU A 197 -6.74 12.17 -6.18
N SER A 198 -5.72 11.35 -5.96
CA SER A 198 -4.56 11.26 -6.83
C SER A 198 -4.91 10.56 -8.15
N VAL A 199 -4.42 11.12 -9.26
CA VAL A 199 -4.50 10.51 -10.59
C VAL A 199 -3.42 9.44 -10.72
N ALA A 200 -2.20 9.72 -10.23
CA ALA A 200 -1.07 8.81 -10.20
C ALA A 200 -1.26 7.60 -9.27
N PHE A 201 -1.99 7.80 -8.16
CA PHE A 201 -2.30 6.77 -7.17
C PHE A 201 -3.83 6.60 -7.02
N PRO A 202 -4.48 5.82 -7.92
CA PRO A 202 -5.93 5.78 -8.02
C PRO A 202 -6.64 5.40 -6.71
N GLY A 203 -7.61 6.22 -6.31
CA GLY A 203 -8.41 6.03 -5.11
C GLY A 203 -7.67 6.34 -3.80
N TRP A 204 -6.53 7.04 -3.84
CA TRP A 204 -5.89 7.62 -2.67
C TRP A 204 -6.29 9.09 -2.53
N SER A 205 -7.13 9.39 -1.54
CA SER A 205 -7.62 10.75 -1.33
C SER A 205 -6.60 11.64 -0.62
N ALA A 206 -6.69 12.95 -0.81
CA ALA A 206 -5.81 13.92 -0.15
C ALA A 206 -5.83 13.78 1.38
N ASN A 207 -7.02 13.53 1.96
CA ASN A 207 -7.18 13.33 3.40
C ASN A 207 -6.49 12.05 3.91
N GLU A 208 -6.58 10.96 3.15
CA GLU A 208 -5.91 9.70 3.51
C GLU A 208 -4.39 9.84 3.40
N ILE A 209 -3.86 10.54 2.38
CA ILE A 209 -2.43 10.81 2.27
C ILE A 209 -1.98 11.67 3.47
N HIS A 210 -2.68 12.78 3.75
CA HIS A 210 -2.37 13.66 4.87
C HIS A 210 -2.35 12.90 6.20
N ALA A 211 -3.38 12.11 6.49
CA ALA A 211 -3.46 11.30 7.71
C ALA A 211 -2.28 10.32 7.80
N ALA A 212 -2.00 9.57 6.72
CA ALA A 212 -0.89 8.62 6.69
C ALA A 212 0.49 9.28 6.88
N LEU A 213 0.68 10.50 6.35
CA LEU A 213 1.92 11.27 6.53
C LEU A 213 2.07 11.82 7.95
N ASN A 214 1.00 12.02 8.71
CA ASN A 214 1.04 12.60 10.05
C ASN A 214 0.85 11.56 11.18
N GLU A 215 0.50 10.31 10.88
CA GLU A 215 0.40 9.19 11.85
C GLU A 215 1.75 8.82 12.51
N PRO A 216 1.89 8.84 13.85
CA PRO A 216 3.13 8.46 14.53
C PRO A 216 3.49 6.98 14.36
N ASN A 217 2.48 6.14 14.18
CA ASN A 217 2.61 4.73 13.85
C ASN A 217 1.56 4.39 12.81
N ARG A 218 1.92 3.54 11.84
CA ARG A 218 1.02 3.17 10.76
C ARG A 218 -0.22 2.46 11.28
N SER A 219 -1.39 3.04 11.07
CA SER A 219 -2.66 2.46 11.47
C SER A 219 -3.08 1.32 10.54
N GLN A 220 -4.00 0.45 11.01
CA GLN A 220 -4.61 -0.58 10.16
C GLN A 220 -5.36 0.04 8.97
N MET A 221 -6.00 1.21 9.18
CA MET A 221 -6.66 1.97 8.13
C MET A 221 -5.66 2.35 7.03
N THR A 222 -4.50 2.92 7.40
CA THR A 222 -3.43 3.25 6.45
C THR A 222 -2.97 2.01 5.70
N VAL A 223 -2.70 0.89 6.38
CA VAL A 223 -2.31 -0.37 5.74
C VAL A 223 -3.34 -0.82 4.69
N ASP A 224 -4.63 -0.74 5.00
CA ASP A 224 -5.69 -1.16 4.08
C ASP A 224 -5.83 -0.22 2.87
N VAL A 225 -5.63 1.09 3.05
CA VAL A 225 -5.55 2.08 1.96
C VAL A 225 -4.36 1.77 1.04
N LEU A 226 -3.15 1.60 1.59
CA LEU A 226 -1.95 1.31 0.77
C LEU A 226 -2.13 0.00 -0.03
N ARG A 227 -2.74 -1.02 0.57
CA ARG A 227 -3.10 -2.27 -0.11
C ARG A 227 -4.11 -2.07 -1.23
N ARG A 228 -5.15 -1.26 -0.99
CA ARG A 228 -6.19 -0.92 -1.97
C ARG A 228 -5.57 -0.21 -3.17
N VAL A 229 -4.81 0.85 -2.92
CA VAL A 229 -4.13 1.67 -3.94
C VAL A 229 -3.14 0.82 -4.74
N GLY A 230 -2.25 0.09 -4.06
CA GLY A 230 -1.27 -0.78 -4.73
C GLY A 230 -1.91 -1.86 -5.60
N LYS A 231 -3.02 -2.48 -5.14
CA LYS A 231 -3.77 -3.44 -5.96
C LYS A 231 -4.39 -2.78 -7.20
N ALA A 232 -4.98 -1.60 -7.06
CA ALA A 232 -5.57 -0.88 -8.19
C ALA A 232 -4.50 -0.53 -9.25
N MET A 233 -3.33 -0.04 -8.80
CA MET A 233 -2.20 0.23 -9.70
C MET A 233 -1.66 -1.05 -10.34
N GLY A 234 -1.56 -2.15 -9.59
CA GLY A 234 -1.14 -3.44 -10.12
C GLY A 234 -2.07 -3.92 -11.22
N GLN A 235 -3.39 -3.86 -10.99
CA GLN A 235 -4.41 -4.22 -11.99
C GLN A 235 -4.26 -3.42 -13.29
N LEU A 236 -4.08 -2.10 -13.18
CA LEU A 236 -3.86 -1.23 -14.35
C LEU A 236 -2.56 -1.57 -15.10
N ALA A 237 -1.51 -1.95 -14.37
CA ALA A 237 -0.21 -2.29 -14.93
C ALA A 237 -0.07 -3.76 -15.37
N GLY A 238 -1.09 -4.60 -15.17
CA GLY A 238 -1.00 -6.05 -15.41
C GLY A 238 -0.02 -6.76 -14.47
N SER A 239 0.18 -6.23 -13.27
CA SER A 239 1.06 -6.76 -12.24
C SER A 239 0.33 -6.93 -10.90
N GLY A 240 1.01 -7.49 -9.92
CA GLY A 240 0.47 -7.62 -8.57
C GLY A 240 1.53 -8.10 -7.59
N PRO A 241 1.15 -8.34 -6.33
CA PRO A 241 2.10 -8.66 -5.28
C PRO A 241 2.90 -9.96 -5.52
N ASP A 242 2.43 -10.85 -6.40
CA ASP A 242 3.19 -12.06 -6.78
C ASP A 242 4.30 -11.77 -7.81
N ASN A 243 4.37 -10.57 -8.37
CA ASN A 243 5.49 -10.11 -9.20
C ASN A 243 6.66 -9.56 -8.35
N ASP A 244 6.41 -9.22 -7.09
CA ASP A 244 7.48 -8.88 -6.15
C ASP A 244 8.21 -10.17 -5.72
N PRO A 245 9.52 -10.31 -5.97
CA PRO A 245 10.24 -11.56 -5.70
C PRO A 245 10.21 -11.99 -4.22
N PHE A 246 10.19 -11.01 -3.31
CA PHE A 246 10.19 -11.27 -1.87
C PHE A 246 8.80 -11.76 -1.43
N LEU A 247 7.73 -11.04 -1.78
CA LEU A 247 6.37 -11.43 -1.43
C LEU A 247 5.94 -12.74 -2.10
N ALA A 248 6.35 -12.98 -3.35
CA ALA A 248 6.07 -14.24 -4.04
C ALA A 248 6.70 -15.43 -3.31
N THR A 249 7.94 -15.27 -2.84
CA THR A 249 8.65 -16.30 -2.07
C THR A 249 7.99 -16.54 -0.73
N ASP A 250 7.67 -15.47 0.01
CA ASP A 250 7.01 -15.56 1.32
C ASP A 250 5.66 -16.29 1.22
N ARG A 251 4.79 -15.88 0.30
CA ARG A 251 3.49 -16.54 0.06
C ARG A 251 3.63 -18.00 -0.31
N ARG A 252 4.65 -18.36 -1.09
CA ARG A 252 4.93 -19.75 -1.43
C ARG A 252 5.29 -20.55 -0.18
N ILE A 253 6.15 -20.00 0.69
CA ILE A 253 6.52 -20.63 1.96
C ILE A 253 5.30 -20.80 2.87
N THR A 254 4.50 -19.74 3.07
CA THR A 254 3.29 -19.79 3.89
C THR A 254 2.29 -20.81 3.35
N ARG A 255 2.08 -20.87 2.03
CA ARG A 255 1.19 -21.84 1.39
C ARG A 255 1.68 -23.28 1.60
N HIS A 256 2.99 -23.51 1.50
CA HIS A 256 3.55 -24.84 1.78
C HIS A 256 3.42 -25.24 3.24
N ALA A 257 3.62 -24.31 4.17
CA ALA A 257 3.41 -24.55 5.59
C ALA A 257 1.95 -24.92 5.88
N ALA A 258 0.99 -24.12 5.38
CA ALA A 258 -0.44 -24.38 5.55
C ALA A 258 -0.88 -25.71 4.91
N LEU A 259 -0.35 -26.06 3.73
CA LEU A 259 -0.64 -27.36 3.10
C LEU A 259 -0.06 -28.54 3.89
N ARG A 260 1.11 -28.38 4.50
CA ARG A 260 1.72 -29.42 5.33
C ARG A 260 0.91 -29.63 6.60
N GLU A 261 0.57 -28.55 7.30
CA GLU A 261 -0.27 -28.57 8.49
C GLU A 261 -1.64 -29.21 8.18
N GLY A 262 -2.30 -28.79 7.10
CA GLY A 262 -3.57 -29.40 6.67
C GLY A 262 -3.47 -30.89 6.34
N ARG A 263 -2.34 -31.36 5.80
CA ARG A 263 -2.10 -32.81 5.56
C ARG A 263 -1.85 -33.58 6.85
N GLU A 264 -1.07 -33.02 7.77
CA GLU A 264 -0.78 -33.65 9.07
C GLU A 264 -2.06 -33.76 9.90
N GLU A 265 -2.88 -32.70 9.91
CA GLU A 265 -4.20 -32.68 10.55
C GLU A 265 -5.13 -33.71 9.92
N GLY A 266 -5.30 -33.70 8.58
CA GLY A 266 -6.15 -34.66 7.89
C GLY A 266 -5.70 -36.12 8.10
N HIS A 267 -4.40 -36.38 8.19
CA HIS A 267 -3.90 -37.72 8.54
C HIS A 267 -4.18 -38.10 10.00
N ARG A 268 -4.18 -37.15 10.93
CA ARG A 268 -4.51 -37.39 12.33
C ARG A 268 -5.99 -37.73 12.46
N GLU A 269 -6.85 -36.87 11.93
CA GLU A 269 -8.31 -37.05 11.93
C GLU A 269 -8.69 -38.38 11.26
N GLY A 270 -8.17 -38.65 10.05
CA GLY A 270 -8.48 -39.90 9.33
C GLY A 270 -7.99 -41.16 10.06
N ARG A 271 -6.88 -41.09 10.82
CA ARG A 271 -6.45 -42.21 11.67
C ARG A 271 -7.33 -42.39 12.89
N GLU A 272 -7.82 -41.32 13.48
CA GLU A 272 -8.72 -41.39 14.63
C GLU A 272 -10.09 -41.92 14.24
N GLU A 273 -10.62 -41.44 13.12
CA GLU A 273 -11.86 -41.93 12.50
C GLU A 273 -11.73 -43.41 12.13
N GLY A 274 -10.69 -43.79 11.38
CA GLY A 274 -10.48 -45.19 11.00
C GLY A 274 -10.29 -46.13 12.21
N ARG A 275 -9.68 -45.66 13.31
CA ARG A 275 -9.61 -46.43 14.57
C ARG A 275 -10.95 -46.52 15.27
N ARG A 276 -11.83 -45.52 15.14
CA ARG A 276 -13.18 -45.55 15.71
C ARG A 276 -14.04 -46.54 14.93
N GLU A 277 -14.03 -46.44 13.61
CA GLU A 277 -14.75 -47.35 12.71
C GLU A 277 -14.26 -48.79 12.85
N GLY A 278 -12.94 -49.03 12.82
CA GLY A 278 -12.41 -50.38 13.00
C GLY A 278 -12.76 -51.01 14.35
N ARG A 279 -12.80 -50.21 15.44
CA ARG A 279 -13.25 -50.70 16.75
C ARG A 279 -14.76 -51.02 16.77
N LEU A 280 -15.55 -50.25 16.03
CA LEU A 280 -16.99 -50.48 15.90
C LEU A 280 -17.27 -51.77 15.13
N GLU A 281 -16.64 -51.92 13.96
CA GLU A 281 -16.74 -53.13 13.13
C GLU A 281 -16.30 -54.39 13.88
N GLU A 282 -15.17 -54.32 14.60
CA GLU A 282 -14.69 -55.44 15.42
C GLU A 282 -15.70 -55.82 16.50
N ARG A 283 -16.26 -54.84 17.21
CA ARG A 283 -17.25 -55.07 18.26
C ARG A 283 -18.54 -55.70 17.73
N LEU A 284 -19.06 -55.18 16.61
CA LEU A 284 -20.21 -55.75 15.93
C LEU A 284 -19.95 -57.20 15.55
N SER A 285 -18.82 -57.49 14.89
CA SER A 285 -18.47 -58.85 14.47
C SER A 285 -18.37 -59.83 15.65
N VAL A 286 -17.83 -59.38 16.80
CA VAL A 286 -17.79 -60.20 18.03
C VAL A 286 -19.19 -60.50 18.54
N VAL A 287 -20.06 -59.49 18.63
CA VAL A 287 -21.45 -59.67 19.08
C VAL A 287 -22.21 -60.59 18.15
N GLU A 288 -22.14 -60.38 16.84
CA GLU A 288 -22.78 -61.23 15.83
C GLU A 288 -22.36 -62.69 15.96
N ARG A 289 -21.06 -62.95 16.13
CA ARG A 289 -20.53 -64.30 16.31
C ARG A 289 -21.05 -64.96 17.59
N LEU A 290 -21.11 -64.22 18.69
CA LEU A 290 -21.63 -64.71 19.97
C LEU A 290 -23.13 -65.04 19.88
N LEU A 291 -23.93 -64.16 19.25
CA LEU A 291 -25.36 -64.40 19.05
C LEU A 291 -25.59 -65.59 18.12
N ALA A 292 -24.84 -65.70 17.03
CA ALA A 292 -24.90 -66.83 16.10
C ALA A 292 -24.54 -68.15 16.77
N MET A 293 -23.49 -68.19 17.61
CA MET A 293 -23.13 -69.38 18.40
C MET A 293 -24.25 -69.84 19.35
N ARG A 294 -25.14 -68.92 19.75
CA ARG A 294 -26.30 -69.20 20.59
C ARG A 294 -27.57 -69.48 19.78
N ASN A 295 -27.45 -69.64 18.46
CA ASN A 295 -28.56 -69.80 17.52
C ASN A 295 -29.57 -68.63 17.54
N ILE A 296 -29.13 -67.43 17.90
CA ILE A 296 -29.94 -66.21 17.80
C ILE A 296 -29.72 -65.60 16.42
N SER A 297 -30.79 -65.42 15.65
CA SER A 297 -30.72 -64.87 14.29
C SER A 297 -30.36 -63.37 14.34
N VAL A 298 -29.21 -63.02 13.75
CA VAL A 298 -28.77 -61.63 13.59
C VAL A 298 -29.61 -60.96 12.50
N THR A 299 -30.12 -59.76 12.78
CA THR A 299 -30.90 -58.94 11.84
C THR A 299 -30.21 -57.59 11.65
N SER A 300 -30.59 -56.83 10.61
CA SER A 300 -30.05 -55.47 10.36
C SER A 300 -30.25 -54.51 11.55
N ARG A 301 -31.14 -54.85 12.48
CA ARG A 301 -31.38 -54.12 13.72
C ARG A 301 -30.12 -53.96 14.59
N LEU A 302 -29.14 -54.85 14.44
CA LEU A 302 -27.86 -54.74 15.14
C LEU A 302 -26.97 -53.63 14.56
N GLU A 303 -27.02 -53.43 13.25
CA GLU A 303 -26.33 -52.32 12.56
C GLU A 303 -26.97 -50.97 12.96
N ASP A 304 -28.30 -50.93 13.10
CA ASP A 304 -29.02 -49.74 13.56
C ASP A 304 -28.62 -49.31 14.99
N GLU A 305 -28.12 -50.24 15.81
CA GLU A 305 -27.68 -50.00 17.19
C GLU A 305 -26.15 -49.93 17.33
N ALA A 306 -25.41 -49.82 16.21
CA ALA A 306 -23.95 -49.83 16.17
C ALA A 306 -23.32 -48.81 17.13
N ASP A 307 -23.77 -47.54 17.10
CA ASP A 307 -23.22 -46.49 17.98
C ASP A 307 -23.41 -46.80 19.47
N ARG A 308 -24.54 -47.43 19.82
CA ARG A 308 -24.84 -47.84 21.20
C ARG A 308 -23.96 -49.01 21.64
N ILE A 309 -23.74 -49.97 20.73
CA ILE A 309 -22.80 -51.09 20.94
C ILE A 309 -21.37 -50.55 21.09
N ALA A 310 -20.99 -49.53 20.30
CA ALA A 310 -19.70 -48.85 20.37
C ALA A 310 -19.49 -48.13 21.71
N ALA A 311 -20.54 -47.50 22.25
CA ALA A 311 -20.47 -46.75 23.49
C ALA A 311 -20.48 -47.64 24.75
N THR A 312 -20.99 -48.88 24.66
CA THR A 312 -21.11 -49.78 25.83
C THR A 312 -19.74 -50.31 26.28
N PRO A 313 -19.42 -50.38 27.59
CA PRO A 313 -18.20 -51.03 28.08
C PRO A 313 -18.08 -52.49 27.56
N HIS A 314 -16.87 -52.91 27.17
CA HIS A 314 -16.68 -54.17 26.45
C HIS A 314 -17.21 -55.39 27.22
N GLU A 315 -16.91 -55.49 28.52
CA GLU A 315 -17.38 -56.59 29.38
C GLU A 315 -18.90 -56.61 29.50
N ALA A 316 -19.52 -55.43 29.64
CA ALA A 316 -20.98 -55.32 29.75
C ALA A 316 -21.68 -55.70 28.43
N MET A 317 -21.10 -55.30 27.29
CA MET A 317 -21.56 -55.72 25.96
C MET A 317 -21.47 -57.24 25.80
N LEU A 318 -20.34 -57.85 26.18
CA LEU A 318 -20.16 -59.32 26.11
C LEU A 318 -21.14 -60.05 27.03
N GLN A 319 -21.30 -59.58 28.27
CA GLN A 319 -22.23 -60.17 29.23
C GLN A 319 -23.67 -60.08 28.73
N ALA A 320 -24.08 -58.92 28.19
CA ALA A 320 -25.40 -58.77 27.57
C ALA A 320 -25.60 -59.75 26.40
N ALA A 321 -24.59 -59.95 25.55
CA ALA A 321 -24.65 -60.90 24.44
C ALA A 321 -24.76 -62.36 24.93
N VAL A 322 -24.09 -62.71 26.03
CA VAL A 322 -24.14 -64.05 26.64
C VAL A 322 -25.49 -64.32 27.34
N ASP A 323 -26.08 -63.31 27.97
CA ASP A 323 -27.29 -63.51 28.80
C ASP A 323 -28.62 -63.30 28.05
N CYS A 324 -28.59 -62.74 26.84
CA CYS A 324 -29.82 -62.40 26.12
C CYS A 324 -30.61 -63.63 25.62
N SER A 325 -31.92 -63.53 25.46
CA SER A 325 -32.71 -64.58 24.78
C SER A 325 -32.79 -64.40 23.26
N ASP A 326 -32.70 -63.15 22.80
CA ASP A 326 -32.86 -62.72 21.41
C ASP A 326 -32.19 -61.34 21.21
N VAL A 327 -32.21 -60.82 19.98
CA VAL A 327 -31.60 -59.52 19.63
C VAL A 327 -32.25 -58.35 20.39
N ASP A 328 -33.56 -58.40 20.64
CA ASP A 328 -34.26 -57.32 21.33
C ASP A 328 -33.94 -57.30 22.83
N ASP A 329 -33.79 -58.48 23.44
CA ASP A 329 -33.31 -58.64 24.80
C ASP A 329 -31.85 -58.16 24.94
N PHE A 330 -30.99 -58.45 23.96
CA PHE A 330 -29.63 -57.92 23.91
C PHE A 330 -29.62 -56.38 23.90
N ILE A 331 -30.35 -55.75 22.98
CA ILE A 331 -30.41 -54.29 22.86
C ILE A 331 -30.98 -53.66 24.14
N ARG A 332 -32.02 -54.27 24.72
CA ARG A 332 -32.61 -53.80 25.99
C ARG A 332 -31.60 -53.85 27.13
N ARG A 333 -30.79 -54.92 27.19
CA ARG A 333 -29.74 -55.11 28.20
C ARG A 333 -28.60 -54.12 28.04
N LEU A 334 -28.19 -53.76 26.82
CA LEU A 334 -27.22 -52.67 26.60
C LEU A 334 -27.70 -51.35 27.21
N GLY A 335 -29.01 -51.11 27.18
CA GLY A 335 -29.62 -49.92 27.79
C GLY A 335 -29.76 -49.93 29.31
N ALA A 336 -29.55 -51.08 29.95
CA ALA A 336 -29.65 -51.23 31.40
C ALA A 336 -28.27 -51.14 32.09
N VAL A 337 -27.18 -51.08 31.31
CA VAL A 337 -25.83 -50.84 31.81
C VAL A 337 -25.69 -49.34 32.07
N PRO A 338 -25.48 -48.90 33.33
CA PRO A 338 -25.40 -47.49 33.68
C PRO A 338 -24.17 -46.77 33.13
#